data_AF-A0A285MAR7-F1
#
_entry.id   AF-A0A285MAR7-F1
#
_cell.length_a   1.000
_cell.length_b   1.000
_cell.length_c   1.000
_cell.angle_alpha   90.00
_cell.angle_beta   90.00
_cell.angle_gamma   90.00
#
_symmetry.space_group_name_H-M   'P 1'
#
loop_
_entity.id
_entity.type
_entity.pdbx_description
1 polymer ?
#
loop_
_entity_poly.entity_id
_entity_poly.type
_entity_poly.pdbx_seq_one_letter_code
_entity_poly.pdbx_strand_id
1 'polypeptide(L)'
;MALISLEDNRENWQDETLLQKDRWLPRAKRACMFVRPGERVLDLGCGYQLSRPFLEPACSYTPCDISQRTPDTIVCDLNNGEFPEGQFDAVLVLGVWEYTPNIDFILDKLRQQAKKVIFSYCMSNDTSEQMIQQRTKFRWLTHWNASELDNMFKRHQFKLVHAEVIDKSKHFDQILGVLANMEKATESK
;
A
#
# COMPACT_ATOMS: atom_id res chain seq x y z
N MET A 1 8.34 23.60 -11.91
CA MET A 1 8.13 22.67 -10.79
C MET A 1 9.23 21.63 -10.86
N ALA A 2 10.02 21.45 -9.80
CA ALA A 2 11.02 20.38 -9.79
C ALA A 2 10.28 19.04 -9.87
N LEU A 3 10.55 18.26 -10.92
CA LEU A 3 10.15 16.86 -10.99
C LEU A 3 10.90 16.16 -9.85
N ILE A 4 10.18 15.60 -8.89
CA ILE A 4 10.79 14.77 -7.84
C ILE A 4 11.31 13.53 -8.55
N SER A 5 12.62 13.28 -8.48
CA SER A 5 13.22 12.10 -9.09
C SER A 5 12.93 10.86 -8.24
N LEU A 6 13.01 9.68 -8.84
CA LEU A 6 12.85 8.41 -8.11
C LEU A 6 13.98 8.20 -7.08
N GLU A 7 15.17 8.73 -7.38
CA GLU A 7 16.34 8.73 -6.49
C GLU A 7 16.06 9.58 -5.24
N ASP A 8 15.48 10.77 -5.40
CA ASP A 8 15.08 11.63 -4.28
C ASP A 8 14.08 10.94 -3.35
N ASN A 9 13.25 10.02 -3.86
CA ASN A 9 12.26 9.31 -3.05
C ASN A 9 12.90 8.19 -2.21
N ARG A 10 13.88 7.47 -2.78
CA ARG A 10 14.62 6.40 -2.09
C ARG A 10 15.42 6.91 -0.89
N GLU A 11 16.15 8.00 -1.05
CA GLU A 11 16.97 8.58 0.02
C GLU A 11 16.12 8.98 1.24
N ASN A 12 14.87 9.44 1.05
CA ASN A 12 13.99 9.82 2.16
C ASN A 12 13.58 8.63 3.02
N TRP A 13 13.31 7.48 2.41
CA TRP A 13 12.90 6.30 3.18
C TRP A 13 14.09 5.63 3.88
N GLN A 14 15.31 6.13 3.69
CA GLN A 14 16.45 5.79 4.53
C GLN A 14 16.59 6.74 5.73
N ASP A 15 15.99 7.94 5.66
CA ASP A 15 15.96 8.89 6.77
C ASP A 15 14.87 8.54 7.79
N GLU A 16 15.31 8.04 8.95
CA GLU A 16 14.44 7.65 10.05
C GLU A 16 13.61 8.80 10.64
N THR A 17 14.05 10.06 10.47
CA THR A 17 13.37 11.24 11.02
C THR A 17 12.04 11.54 10.32
N LEU A 18 11.87 11.05 9.09
CA LEU A 18 10.65 11.22 8.31
C LEU A 18 9.54 10.23 8.70
N LEU A 19 9.86 9.25 9.55
CA LEU A 19 8.96 8.16 9.90
C LEU A 19 8.08 8.49 11.12
N GLN A 20 6.82 8.84 10.86
CA GLN A 20 5.86 9.31 11.87
C GLN A 20 5.09 8.14 12.53
N LYS A 21 5.76 7.41 13.45
CA LYS A 21 5.20 6.21 14.11
C LYS A 21 3.77 6.40 14.65
N ASP A 22 3.54 7.47 15.41
CA ASP A 22 2.25 7.74 16.06
C ASP A 22 1.13 7.97 15.05
N ARG A 23 1.45 8.55 13.90
CA ARG A 23 0.49 8.79 12.83
C ARG A 23 0.11 7.51 12.09
N TRP A 24 1.02 6.54 12.02
CA TRP A 24 0.82 5.33 11.22
C TRP A 24 0.29 4.14 12.03
N LEU A 25 0.47 4.16 13.35
CA LEU A 25 0.05 3.07 14.25
C LEU A 25 -1.47 2.79 14.19
N PRO A 26 -2.38 3.79 14.21
CA PRO A 26 -3.83 3.52 14.18
C PRO A 26 -4.25 2.79 12.91
N ARG A 27 -3.65 3.17 11.78
CA ARG A 27 -3.88 2.57 10.47
C ARG A 27 -3.38 1.13 10.41
N ALA A 28 -2.18 0.86 10.91
CA ALA A 28 -1.62 -0.50 10.98
C ALA A 28 -2.51 -1.41 11.85
N LYS A 29 -2.93 -0.93 13.02
CA LYS A 29 -3.86 -1.63 13.90
C LYS A 29 -5.17 -1.96 13.18
N ARG A 30 -5.76 -0.99 12.48
CA ARG A 30 -7.02 -1.18 11.77
C ARG A 30 -6.88 -2.17 10.60
N ALA A 31 -5.81 -2.09 9.84
CA ALA A 31 -5.51 -3.02 8.74
C ALA A 31 -5.42 -4.48 9.22
N CYS A 32 -4.79 -4.72 10.37
CA CYS A 32 -4.62 -6.06 10.93
C CYS A 32 -5.96 -6.74 11.30
N MET A 33 -7.04 -5.98 11.52
CA MET A 33 -8.38 -6.53 11.77
C MET A 33 -8.95 -7.33 10.57
N PHE A 34 -8.40 -7.13 9.38
CA PHE A 34 -8.81 -7.85 8.16
C PHE A 34 -7.96 -9.09 7.90
N VAL A 35 -6.90 -9.32 8.69
CA VAL A 35 -6.07 -10.51 8.65
C VAL A 35 -6.69 -11.59 9.55
N ARG A 36 -6.76 -12.82 9.05
CA ARG A 36 -7.27 -13.97 9.82
C ARG A 36 -6.11 -14.68 10.52
N PRO A 37 -6.35 -15.30 11.69
CA PRO A 37 -5.34 -16.14 12.34
C PRO A 37 -4.78 -17.19 11.38
N GLY A 38 -3.45 -17.37 11.37
CA GLY A 38 -2.78 -18.37 10.53
C GLY A 38 -2.48 -17.95 9.10
N GLU A 39 -2.85 -16.74 8.68
CA GLU A 39 -2.53 -16.25 7.34
C GLU A 39 -1.03 -15.96 7.17
N ARG A 40 -0.51 -16.22 5.96
CA ARG A 40 0.81 -15.73 5.54
C ARG A 40 0.67 -14.29 5.07
N VAL A 41 1.24 -13.37 5.84
CA VAL A 41 1.13 -11.93 5.66
C VAL A 41 2.44 -11.38 5.09
N LEU A 42 2.36 -10.72 3.94
CA LEU A 42 3.41 -9.81 3.48
C LEU A 42 3.04 -8.40 3.92
N ASP A 43 3.97 -7.68 4.55
CA ASP A 43 3.83 -6.25 4.84
C ASP A 43 4.75 -5.48 3.91
N LEU A 44 4.16 -4.94 2.84
CA LEU A 44 4.87 -4.29 1.75
C LEU A 44 4.99 -2.80 2.06
N GLY A 45 6.23 -2.30 2.13
CA GLY A 45 6.53 -0.98 2.67
C GLY A 45 6.37 -0.95 4.19
N CYS A 46 6.89 -1.97 4.88
CA CYS A 46 6.60 -2.20 6.30
C CYS A 46 7.14 -1.10 7.23
N GLY A 47 8.12 -0.31 6.82
CA GLY A 47 8.76 0.70 7.67
C GLY A 47 9.26 0.09 8.98
N TYR A 48 8.74 0.58 10.11
CA TYR A 48 9.02 0.05 11.46
C TYR A 48 8.21 -1.18 11.85
N GLN A 49 7.52 -1.82 10.91
CA GLN A 49 6.71 -3.03 11.13
C GLN A 49 5.63 -2.84 12.19
N LEU A 50 4.97 -1.68 12.15
CA LEU A 50 3.93 -1.32 13.12
C LEU A 50 2.73 -2.29 13.11
N SER A 51 2.56 -3.07 12.03
CA SER A 51 1.55 -4.11 11.91
C SER A 51 1.87 -5.35 12.75
N ARG A 52 3.16 -5.69 12.93
CA ARG A 52 3.60 -6.94 13.55
C ARG A 52 2.97 -7.20 14.94
N PRO A 53 2.90 -6.23 15.86
CA PRO A 53 2.34 -6.48 17.20
C PRO A 53 0.82 -6.73 17.22
N PHE A 54 0.10 -6.42 16.13
CA PHE A 54 -1.34 -6.57 16.03
C PHE A 54 -1.77 -7.85 15.30
N LEU A 55 -0.83 -8.59 14.72
CA LEU A 55 -1.10 -9.86 14.10
C LEU A 55 -1.14 -10.98 15.14
N GLU A 56 -2.02 -11.94 14.93
CA GLU A 56 -2.10 -13.13 15.76
C GLU A 56 -0.80 -13.94 15.68
N PRO A 57 -0.33 -14.57 16.79
CA PRO A 57 0.91 -15.34 16.80
C PRO A 57 0.96 -16.49 15.79
N ALA A 58 -0.20 -17.00 15.36
CA ALA A 58 -0.31 -18.05 14.34
C ALA A 58 0.01 -17.55 12.92
N CYS A 59 -0.06 -16.24 12.67
CA CYS A 59 0.27 -15.67 11.37
C CYS A 59 1.77 -15.75 11.09
N SER A 60 2.13 -16.05 9.85
CA SER A 60 3.51 -15.86 9.38
C SER A 60 3.63 -14.43 8.85
N TYR A 61 4.60 -13.65 9.34
CA TYR A 61 4.78 -12.25 8.95
C TYR A 61 6.08 -12.05 8.20
N THR A 62 5.98 -11.56 6.97
CA THR A 62 7.10 -11.24 6.08
C THR A 62 7.18 -9.72 5.92
N PRO A 63 8.08 -9.02 6.61
CA PRO A 63 8.30 -7.60 6.38
C PRO A 63 9.11 -7.36 5.10
N CYS A 64 8.70 -6.38 4.31
CA CYS A 64 9.37 -6.01 3.07
C CYS A 64 9.43 -4.48 2.94
N ASP A 65 10.60 -3.92 2.70
CA ASP A 65 10.79 -2.47 2.60
C ASP A 65 12.05 -2.16 1.78
N ILE A 66 12.17 -0.91 1.32
CA ILE A 66 13.39 -0.45 0.65
C ILE A 66 14.59 -0.32 1.61
N SER A 67 14.30 -0.19 2.92
CA SER A 67 15.29 -0.05 3.98
C SER A 67 15.20 -1.19 4.99
N GLN A 68 16.30 -1.93 5.18
CA GLN A 68 16.38 -3.01 6.17
C GLN A 68 16.45 -2.44 7.60
N ARG A 69 15.31 -2.32 8.28
CA ARG A 69 15.26 -1.80 9.67
C ARG A 69 15.34 -2.89 10.74
N THR A 70 15.06 -4.13 10.37
CA THR A 70 15.27 -5.31 11.21
C THR A 70 15.95 -6.41 10.40
N PRO A 71 16.64 -7.38 11.05
CA PRO A 71 17.35 -8.44 10.34
C PRO A 71 16.48 -9.28 9.40
N ASP A 72 15.19 -9.41 9.68
CA ASP A 72 14.23 -10.20 8.91
C ASP A 72 13.47 -9.41 7.83
N THR A 73 13.76 -8.10 7.67
CA THR A 73 13.20 -7.29 6.58
C THR A 73 13.80 -7.71 5.25
N ILE A 74 12.95 -8.16 4.33
CA ILE A 74 13.33 -8.35 2.92
C ILE A 74 13.53 -6.96 2.31
N VAL A 75 14.74 -6.70 1.81
CA VAL A 75 15.04 -5.48 1.07
C VAL A 75 14.47 -5.61 -0.33
N CYS A 76 13.62 -4.66 -0.73
CA CYS A 76 12.98 -4.64 -2.03
C CYS A 76 12.70 -3.20 -2.46
N ASP A 77 13.26 -2.82 -3.61
CA ASP A 77 12.99 -1.52 -4.23
C ASP A 77 11.84 -1.61 -5.25
N LEU A 78 10.62 -1.36 -4.77
CA LEU A 78 9.42 -1.32 -5.60
C LEU A 78 9.51 -0.30 -6.75
N ASN A 79 10.28 0.78 -6.57
CA ASN A 79 10.46 1.80 -7.60
C ASN A 79 11.35 1.30 -8.75
N ASN A 80 12.20 0.31 -8.48
CA ASN A 80 13.06 -0.36 -9.45
C ASN A 80 12.41 -1.64 -10.04
N GLY A 81 11.12 -1.86 -9.79
CA GLY A 81 10.40 -3.05 -10.29
C GLY A 81 10.78 -4.34 -9.57
N GLU A 82 11.29 -4.25 -8.34
CA GLU A 82 11.49 -5.41 -7.49
C GLU A 82 10.18 -5.80 -6.79
N PHE A 83 10.02 -7.08 -6.47
CA PHE A 83 8.90 -7.58 -5.69
C PHE A 83 9.33 -8.85 -4.93
N PRO A 84 9.02 -8.99 -3.63
CA PRO A 84 9.43 -10.17 -2.87
C PRO A 84 8.76 -11.44 -3.42
N GLU A 85 9.52 -12.52 -3.56
CA GLU A 85 8.96 -13.80 -4.01
C GLU A 85 8.12 -14.45 -2.91
N GLY A 86 7.01 -15.09 -3.30
CA GLY A 86 6.20 -15.87 -2.37
C GLY A 86 4.75 -16.05 -2.81
N GLN A 87 3.98 -16.63 -1.89
CA GLN A 87 2.53 -16.73 -1.97
C GLN A 87 1.97 -16.34 -0.62
N PHE A 88 1.04 -15.39 -0.61
CA PHE A 88 0.54 -14.74 0.59
C PHE A 88 -0.97 -14.82 0.64
N ASP A 89 -1.49 -15.06 1.83
CA ASP A 89 -2.93 -15.06 2.07
C ASP A 89 -3.44 -13.63 2.25
N ALA A 90 -2.61 -12.73 2.79
CA ALA A 90 -2.89 -11.31 2.91
C ALA A 90 -1.63 -10.49 2.58
N VAL A 91 -1.78 -9.37 1.88
CA VAL A 91 -0.71 -8.39 1.71
C VAL A 91 -1.16 -7.04 2.26
N LEU A 92 -0.38 -6.45 3.14
CA LEU A 92 -0.57 -5.09 3.65
C LEU A 92 0.18 -4.10 2.75
N VAL A 93 -0.48 -3.05 2.30
CA VAL A 93 0.09 -1.98 1.46
C VAL A 93 -0.34 -0.62 2.02
N LEU A 94 0.31 -0.18 3.09
CA LEU A 94 -0.17 0.93 3.92
C LEU A 94 0.58 2.24 3.65
N GLY A 95 0.04 3.05 2.72
CA GLY A 95 0.60 4.36 2.39
C GLY A 95 1.82 4.26 1.48
N VAL A 96 1.78 3.31 0.55
CA VAL A 96 2.85 3.00 -0.41
C VAL A 96 2.51 3.50 -1.80
N TRP A 97 1.24 3.40 -2.21
CA TRP A 97 0.77 3.81 -3.53
C TRP A 97 1.11 5.27 -3.85
N GLU A 98 1.05 6.14 -2.84
CA GLU A 98 1.36 7.56 -2.96
C GLU A 98 2.78 7.82 -3.49
N TYR A 99 3.71 6.90 -3.28
CA TYR A 99 5.14 7.10 -3.54
C TYR A 99 5.68 6.23 -4.67
N THR A 100 4.84 5.38 -5.28
CA THR A 100 5.32 4.37 -6.21
C THR A 100 4.92 4.70 -7.65
N PRO A 101 5.85 4.80 -8.61
CA PRO A 101 5.52 5.16 -9.98
C PRO A 101 4.92 3.98 -10.77
N ASN A 102 5.33 2.75 -10.48
CA ASN A 102 5.02 1.56 -11.29
C ASN A 102 3.93 0.70 -10.64
N ILE A 103 2.75 1.29 -10.48
CA ILE A 103 1.65 0.65 -9.76
C ILE A 103 1.05 -0.51 -10.54
N ASP A 104 0.98 -0.42 -11.88
CA ASP A 104 0.49 -1.52 -12.71
C ASP A 104 1.31 -2.80 -12.47
N PHE A 105 2.65 -2.71 -12.44
CA PHE A 105 3.52 -3.84 -12.11
C PHE A 105 3.24 -4.44 -10.73
N ILE A 106 3.08 -3.58 -9.72
CA ILE A 106 2.83 -4.02 -8.33
C ILE A 106 1.48 -4.71 -8.22
N LEU A 107 0.44 -4.14 -8.85
CA LEU A 107 -0.89 -4.75 -8.87
C LEU A 107 -0.87 -6.09 -9.59
N ASP A 108 -0.13 -6.23 -10.70
CA ASP A 108 0.03 -7.51 -11.38
C ASP A 108 0.73 -8.56 -10.51
N LYS A 109 1.77 -8.17 -9.76
CA LYS A 109 2.45 -9.07 -8.81
C LYS A 109 1.54 -9.46 -7.65
N LEU A 110 0.82 -8.51 -7.07
CA LEU A 110 -0.17 -8.78 -6.03
C LEU A 110 -1.27 -9.73 -6.54
N ARG A 111 -1.74 -9.54 -7.77
CA ARG A 111 -2.76 -10.39 -8.39
C ARG A 111 -2.32 -11.84 -8.52
N GLN A 112 -1.02 -12.07 -8.71
CA GLN A 112 -0.40 -13.40 -8.87
C GLN A 112 -0.04 -14.06 -7.53
N GLN A 113 0.27 -13.27 -6.51
CA GLN A 113 0.88 -13.77 -5.26
C GLN A 113 -0.01 -13.61 -4.03
N ALA A 114 -1.08 -12.81 -4.08
CA ALA A 114 -1.93 -12.51 -2.94
C ALA A 114 -3.35 -13.05 -3.15
N LYS A 115 -3.96 -13.60 -2.08
CA LYS A 115 -5.41 -13.88 -2.07
C LYS A 115 -6.24 -12.62 -1.83
N LYS A 116 -5.74 -11.69 -1.00
CA LYS A 116 -6.33 -10.37 -0.75
C LYS A 116 -5.25 -9.33 -0.46
N VAL A 117 -5.58 -8.07 -0.70
CA VAL A 117 -4.73 -6.92 -0.39
C VAL A 117 -5.48 -6.00 0.55
N ILE A 118 -4.86 -5.62 1.66
CA ILE A 118 -5.35 -4.59 2.58
C ILE A 118 -4.47 -3.37 2.38
N PHE A 119 -5.07 -2.27 1.96
CA PHE A 119 -4.31 -1.09 1.62
C PHE A 119 -4.85 0.15 2.33
N SER A 120 -4.00 1.16 2.42
CA SER A 120 -4.46 2.52 2.71
C SER A 120 -4.01 3.47 1.62
N TYR A 121 -4.79 4.51 1.39
CA TYR A 121 -4.45 5.54 0.44
C TYR A 121 -5.06 6.88 0.84
N CYS A 122 -4.35 7.98 0.58
CA CYS A 122 -4.91 9.31 0.69
C CYS A 122 -5.66 9.63 -0.61
N MET A 123 -6.96 9.38 -0.65
CA MET A 123 -7.83 9.57 -1.81
C MET A 123 -8.18 11.05 -1.98
N SER A 124 -8.06 11.60 -3.18
CA SER A 124 -8.39 13.01 -3.44
C SER A 124 -9.90 13.25 -3.40
N ASN A 125 -10.31 14.36 -2.79
CA ASN A 125 -11.71 14.79 -2.69
C ASN A 125 -12.07 15.84 -3.76
N ASP A 126 -11.06 16.42 -4.42
CA ASP A 126 -11.20 17.38 -5.50
C ASP A 126 -10.05 17.23 -6.51
N THR A 127 -10.16 17.85 -7.69
CA THR A 127 -9.15 17.80 -8.75
C THR A 127 -8.49 19.16 -8.99
N SER A 128 -8.57 20.07 -8.01
CA SER A 128 -8.04 21.42 -8.14
C SER A 128 -6.51 21.42 -8.20
N GLU A 129 -5.95 22.43 -8.88
CA GLU A 129 -4.51 22.64 -8.91
C GLU A 129 -3.94 22.83 -7.48
N GLN A 130 -4.71 23.45 -6.59
CA GLN A 130 -4.33 23.64 -5.18
C GLN A 130 -4.18 22.30 -4.45
N MET A 131 -5.08 21.35 -4.68
CA MET A 131 -4.99 19.99 -4.13
C MET A 131 -3.74 19.29 -4.66
N ILE A 132 -3.49 19.35 -5.97
CA ILE A 132 -2.29 18.75 -6.58
C ILE A 132 -1.03 19.35 -5.95
N GLN A 133 -0.93 20.68 -5.89
CA GLN A 133 0.21 21.39 -5.29
C GLN A 133 0.42 21.00 -3.82
N GLN A 134 -0.64 20.82 -3.03
CA GLN A 134 -0.52 20.37 -1.64
C GLN A 134 0.02 18.94 -1.56
N ARG A 135 -0.46 18.02 -2.40
CA ARG A 135 0.01 16.62 -2.42
C ARG A 135 1.47 16.51 -2.87
N THR A 136 1.89 17.33 -3.83
CA THR A 136 3.30 17.39 -4.25
C THR A 136 4.24 17.84 -3.13
N LYS A 137 3.77 18.62 -2.14
CA LYS A 137 4.57 18.94 -0.93
C LYS A 137 4.87 17.70 -0.08
N PHE A 138 4.00 16.70 -0.11
CA PHE A 138 4.24 15.39 0.50
C PHE A 138 5.00 14.43 -0.42
N ARG A 139 5.43 14.91 -1.60
CA ARG A 139 6.11 14.12 -2.64
C ARG A 139 5.28 12.96 -3.18
N TRP A 140 3.96 13.05 -3.07
CA TRP A 140 3.07 12.04 -3.63
C TRP A 140 3.07 12.13 -5.16
N LEU A 141 3.32 10.99 -5.79
CA LEU A 141 3.32 10.80 -7.24
C LEU A 141 1.91 10.56 -7.79
N THR A 142 0.99 10.05 -6.95
CA THR A 142 -0.38 9.76 -7.35
C THR A 142 -1.40 10.68 -6.68
N HIS A 143 -2.47 10.98 -7.42
CA HIS A 143 -3.52 11.93 -7.01
C HIS A 143 -4.95 11.37 -7.17
N TRP A 144 -5.08 10.04 -7.19
CA TRP A 144 -6.35 9.39 -7.50
C TRP A 144 -7.52 9.77 -6.60
N ASN A 145 -8.65 10.06 -7.24
CA ASN A 145 -9.97 10.08 -6.61
C ASN A 145 -10.58 8.67 -6.57
N ALA A 146 -11.79 8.55 -6.02
CA ALA A 146 -12.49 7.28 -5.90
C ALA A 146 -12.67 6.53 -7.24
N SER A 147 -13.01 7.24 -8.32
CA SER A 147 -13.24 6.63 -9.63
C SER A 147 -11.93 6.16 -10.27
N GLU A 148 -10.86 6.93 -10.13
CA GLU A 148 -9.54 6.56 -10.69
C GLU A 148 -8.97 5.34 -9.96
N LEU A 149 -9.13 5.29 -8.64
CA LEU A 149 -8.73 4.17 -7.80
C LEU A 149 -9.52 2.89 -8.14
N ASP A 150 -10.85 3.00 -8.28
CA ASP A 150 -11.70 1.88 -8.71
C ASP A 150 -11.34 1.39 -10.13
N ASN A 151 -11.13 2.30 -11.08
CA ASN A 151 -10.71 1.97 -12.44
C ASN A 151 -9.35 1.25 -12.48
N MET A 152 -8.39 1.72 -11.67
CA MET A 152 -7.08 1.09 -11.54
C MET A 152 -7.22 -0.35 -11.03
N PHE A 153 -7.96 -0.57 -9.94
CA PHE A 153 -8.13 -1.92 -9.39
C PHE A 153 -8.86 -2.87 -10.34
N LYS A 154 -9.93 -2.39 -11.01
CA LYS A 154 -10.67 -3.21 -11.99
C LYS A 154 -9.81 -3.63 -13.17
N ARG A 155 -8.93 -2.74 -13.66
CA ARG A 155 -7.98 -3.06 -14.73
C ARG A 155 -7.08 -4.24 -14.38
N HIS A 156 -6.65 -4.33 -13.11
CA HIS A 156 -5.83 -5.43 -12.60
C HIS A 156 -6.65 -6.58 -11.99
N GLN A 157 -7.93 -6.69 -12.37
CA GLN A 157 -8.81 -7.78 -11.94
C GLN A 157 -8.97 -7.88 -10.41
N PHE A 158 -8.93 -6.73 -9.72
CA PHE A 158 -9.28 -6.63 -8.31
C PHE A 158 -10.67 -6.02 -8.15
N LYS A 159 -11.41 -6.55 -7.19
CA LYS A 159 -12.66 -5.96 -6.69
C LYS A 159 -12.40 -5.34 -5.32
N LEU A 160 -12.76 -4.07 -5.15
CA LEU A 160 -12.84 -3.44 -3.84
C LEU A 160 -14.04 -4.02 -3.09
N VAL A 161 -13.79 -4.82 -2.05
CA VAL A 161 -14.83 -5.51 -1.27
C VAL A 161 -15.13 -4.84 0.07
N HIS A 162 -14.23 -3.95 0.52
CA HIS A 162 -14.41 -3.12 1.68
C HIS A 162 -13.66 -1.80 1.49
N ALA A 163 -14.23 -0.70 1.98
CA ALA A 163 -13.54 0.57 2.11
C ALA A 163 -14.14 1.35 3.29
N GLU A 164 -13.27 2.01 4.05
CA GLU A 164 -13.65 2.90 5.13
C GLU A 164 -12.73 4.12 5.16
N VAL A 165 -13.26 5.26 5.58
CA VAL A 165 -12.46 6.47 5.84
C VAL A 165 -11.91 6.37 7.25
N ILE A 166 -10.58 6.45 7.39
CA ILE A 166 -9.87 6.38 8.68
C ILE A 166 -9.38 7.75 9.17
N ASP A 167 -9.22 8.73 8.27
CA ASP A 167 -8.95 10.12 8.60
C ASP A 167 -9.53 11.04 7.51
N LYS A 168 -10.02 12.22 7.91
CA LYS A 168 -10.61 13.20 7.00
C LYS A 168 -9.76 14.46 6.96
N SER A 169 -9.58 15.00 5.77
CA SER A 169 -8.97 16.32 5.62
C SER A 169 -9.75 17.18 4.63
N LYS A 170 -9.33 18.44 4.48
CA LYS A 170 -9.98 19.37 3.56
C LYS A 170 -9.91 18.93 2.10
N HIS A 171 -8.81 18.30 1.68
CA HIS A 171 -8.51 18.04 0.27
C HIS A 171 -8.39 16.55 -0.10
N PHE A 172 -8.25 15.69 0.91
CA PHE A 172 -8.17 14.25 0.72
C PHE A 172 -8.64 13.51 1.97
N ASP A 173 -9.22 12.35 1.78
CA ASP A 173 -9.56 11.44 2.88
C ASP A 173 -8.55 10.29 2.88
N GLN A 174 -8.03 9.96 4.06
CA GLN A 174 -7.27 8.72 4.20
C GLN A 174 -8.26 7.57 4.32
N ILE A 175 -8.19 6.65 3.37
CA ILE A 175 -9.02 5.46 3.32
C ILE A 175 -8.20 4.23 3.68
N LEU A 176 -8.89 3.22 4.22
CA LEU A 176 -8.45 1.84 4.30
C LEU A 176 -9.38 1.00 3.43
N GLY A 177 -8.85 0.10 2.63
CA GLY A 177 -9.65 -0.77 1.77
C GLY A 177 -9.12 -2.20 1.71
N VAL A 178 -10.00 -3.10 1.27
CA VAL A 178 -9.66 -4.50 1.02
C VAL A 178 -10.01 -4.85 -0.43
N LEU A 179 -9.00 -5.34 -1.14
CA LEU A 179 -9.13 -5.87 -2.49
C LEU A 179 -9.18 -7.40 -2.44
N ALA A 180 -10.11 -7.97 -3.19
CA ALA A 180 -10.16 -9.40 -3.49
C ALA A 180 -9.93 -9.62 -4.98
N ASN A 181 -9.29 -10.73 -5.32
CA ASN A 181 -9.17 -11.15 -6.72
C ASN A 181 -10.56 -11.37 -7.31
N MET A 182 -10.80 -10.81 -8.50
CA MET A 182 -11.97 -11.19 -9.29
C MET A 182 -11.84 -12.65 -9.72
N GLU A 183 -12.95 -13.38 -9.67
CA GLU A 183 -13.01 -14.73 -10.21
C GLU A 183 -12.59 -14.70 -11.68
N LYS A 184 -11.73 -15.64 -12.08
CA LYS A 184 -11.46 -15.82 -13.51
C LYS A 184 -12.78 -16.21 -14.14
N ALA A 185 -13.22 -15.49 -15.17
CA ALA A 185 -14.32 -15.97 -16.01
C ALA A 185 -13.95 -17.40 -16.43
N THR A 186 -14.72 -18.37 -15.98
CA THR A 186 -14.60 -19.74 -16.48
C THR A 186 -14.89 -19.67 -17.97
N GLU A 187 -13.85 -19.84 -18.78
CA GLU A 187 -14.03 -20.15 -20.19
C GLU A 187 -14.85 -21.44 -20.26
N SER A 188 -16.13 -21.29 -20.56
CA SER A 188 -16.97 -22.41 -20.99
C SER A 188 -16.31 -23.00 -22.23
N LYS A 189 -15.78 -24.22 -22.08
CA LYS A 189 -15.32 -25.05 -23.21
C LYS A 189 -16.46 -25.32 -24.18
#